data_AF-A0A9E7EDY1-F1
#
_entry.id   AF-A0A9E7EDY1-F1
#
_cell.length_a   1.000
_cell.length_b   1.000
_cell.length_c   1.000
_cell.angle_alpha   90.00
_cell.angle_beta   90.00
_cell.angle_gamma   90.00
#
_symmetry.space_group_name_H-M   'P 1'
#
loop_
_entity.id
_entity.type
_entity.pdbx_description
1 polymer ?
#
loop_
_entity_poly.entity_id
_entity_poly.type
_entity_poly.pdbx_seq_one_letter_code
_entity_poly.pdbx_strand_id
1 'polypeptide(L)'
;MAAVSFLTNVARVAIGLGTGATLLNASLYTVDGGERAVLFDRFRGVLPETVGEGTHFLVPWLQKPFIFDIRTRPHTFASNSGTKDLQMVNLTLRLLSRPDVTHLPTIFTSLGTEYDEKVLPSIGNEVLKSVVAQFNADQLLTERPHVSALVRDALIRRARDFHIVLDDVAITHLSYGVEFSSAVEKKQVAQQEAERSKFLVARAEQERRAAVIRAEGESEAAKLISDATSAAGTGLLELRRIEAAREIATTLSKSPNVVYLPGGNNMLLGINPTGMVQGR
;
A
#
# COMPACT_ATOMS: atom_id res chain seq x y z
N MET A 1 36.88 -38.46 72.41
CA MET A 1 35.43 -38.49 72.12
C MET A 1 34.78 -37.11 72.00
N ALA A 2 35.21 -36.08 72.75
CA ALA A 2 34.63 -34.72 72.65
C ALA A 2 34.75 -34.07 71.26
N ALA A 3 35.91 -34.18 70.60
CA ALA A 3 36.14 -33.59 69.27
C ALA A 3 35.22 -34.15 68.17
N VAL A 4 34.92 -35.45 68.22
CA VAL A 4 34.02 -36.13 67.26
C VAL A 4 32.57 -35.67 67.46
N SER A 5 32.13 -35.52 68.71
CA SER A 5 30.79 -35.00 69.01
C SER A 5 30.61 -33.53 68.61
N PHE A 6 31.65 -32.72 68.76
CA PHE A 6 31.65 -31.32 68.34
C PHE A 6 31.57 -31.18 66.83
N LEU A 7 32.39 -31.93 66.08
CA LEU A 7 32.34 -31.96 64.61
C LEU A 7 30.98 -32.45 64.07
N THR A 8 30.36 -33.42 64.73
CA THR A 8 29.04 -33.94 64.32
C THR A 8 27.92 -32.92 64.57
N ASN A 9 28.00 -32.17 65.67
CA ASN A 9 27.05 -31.09 65.97
C ASN A 9 27.24 -29.90 65.01
N VAL A 10 28.49 -29.50 64.72
CA VAL A 10 28.79 -28.47 63.73
C VAL A 10 28.34 -28.90 62.33
N ALA A 11 28.54 -30.16 61.94
CA ALA A 11 28.05 -30.70 60.68
C ALA A 11 26.51 -30.69 60.59
N ARG A 12 25.80 -31.05 61.67
CA ARG A 12 24.32 -30.95 61.69
C ARG A 12 23.83 -29.51 61.57
N VAL A 13 24.46 -28.56 62.25
CA VAL A 13 24.12 -27.14 62.15
C VAL A 13 24.42 -26.60 60.74
N ALA A 14 25.55 -26.97 60.15
CA ALA A 14 25.91 -26.59 58.79
C ALA A 14 24.95 -27.19 57.74
N ILE A 15 24.54 -28.45 57.90
CA ILE A 15 23.54 -29.09 57.03
C ILE A 15 22.17 -28.42 57.22
N GLY A 16 21.77 -28.10 58.45
CA GLY A 16 20.51 -27.39 58.73
C GLY A 16 20.47 -25.99 58.13
N LEU A 17 21.57 -25.23 58.26
CA LEU A 17 21.71 -23.91 57.65
C LEU A 17 21.79 -23.99 56.12
N GLY A 18 22.52 -24.96 55.58
CA GLY A 18 22.63 -25.19 54.14
C GLY A 18 21.29 -25.56 53.51
N THR A 19 20.55 -26.49 54.12
CA THR A 19 19.20 -26.89 53.67
C THR A 19 18.19 -25.76 53.84
N GLY A 20 18.27 -24.98 54.93
CA GLY A 20 17.44 -23.78 55.10
C GLY A 20 17.71 -22.73 54.02
N ALA A 21 18.98 -22.43 53.75
CA ALA A 21 19.37 -21.45 52.73
C ALA A 21 18.97 -21.88 51.31
N THR A 22 19.12 -23.17 50.97
CA THR A 22 18.69 -23.68 49.66
C THR A 22 17.17 -23.65 49.50
N LEU A 23 16.41 -23.97 50.56
CA LEU A 23 14.96 -23.85 50.55
C LEU A 23 14.50 -22.41 50.41
N LEU A 24 15.11 -21.46 51.14
CA LEU A 24 14.79 -20.04 51.01
C LEU A 24 15.10 -19.52 49.61
N ASN A 25 16.25 -19.87 49.05
CA ASN A 25 16.61 -19.46 47.69
C ASN A 25 15.66 -20.07 46.65
N ALA A 26 15.27 -21.34 46.81
CA ALA A 26 14.30 -22.00 45.93
C ALA A 26 12.87 -21.44 46.08
N SER A 27 12.57 -20.77 47.19
CA SER A 27 11.26 -20.18 47.48
C SER A 27 11.12 -18.76 46.93
N LEU A 28 12.23 -18.12 46.54
CA LEU A 28 12.20 -16.78 45.98
C LEU A 28 12.18 -16.87 44.46
N TYR A 29 11.26 -16.14 43.84
CA TYR A 29 11.28 -15.90 42.40
C TYR A 29 11.03 -14.42 42.12
N THR A 30 11.61 -13.93 41.05
CA THR A 30 11.49 -12.54 40.62
C THR A 30 10.70 -12.49 39.33
N VAL A 31 9.76 -11.55 39.25
CA VAL A 31 9.03 -11.23 38.01
C VAL A 31 9.56 -9.90 37.52
N ASP A 32 10.07 -9.88 36.30
CA ASP A 32 10.64 -8.68 35.70
C ASP A 32 9.55 -7.70 35.24
N GLY A 33 9.92 -6.43 35.08
CA GLY A 33 8.99 -5.38 34.66
C GLY A 33 8.42 -5.66 33.27
N GLY A 34 7.10 -5.62 33.14
CA GLY A 34 6.39 -5.97 31.89
C GLY A 34 6.12 -7.46 31.70
N GLU A 35 6.34 -8.27 32.73
CA GLU A 35 5.88 -9.66 32.81
C GLU A 35 4.87 -9.83 33.93
N ARG A 36 4.08 -10.90 33.87
CA ARG A 36 3.21 -11.34 34.97
C ARG A 36 3.30 -12.83 35.16
N ALA A 37 3.24 -13.27 36.42
CA ALA A 37 3.27 -14.68 36.75
C ALA A 37 1.87 -15.21 37.07
N VAL A 38 1.55 -16.37 36.49
CA VAL A 38 0.41 -17.20 36.86
C VAL A 38 0.94 -18.36 37.70
N LEU A 39 0.40 -18.55 38.90
CA LEU A 39 0.86 -19.61 39.80
C LEU A 39 0.01 -20.86 39.60
N PHE A 40 0.69 -21.99 39.41
CA PHE A 40 0.09 -23.30 39.47
C PHE A 40 0.42 -23.95 40.81
N ASP A 41 -0.59 -24.21 41.62
CA ASP A 41 -0.53 -24.97 42.86
C ASP A 41 -0.98 -26.41 42.62
N ARG A 42 -0.22 -27.39 43.11
CA ARG A 42 -0.53 -28.79 42.88
C ARG A 42 -1.82 -29.28 43.53
N PHE A 43 -2.32 -28.61 44.59
CA PHE A 43 -3.60 -28.98 45.22
C PHE A 43 -4.80 -28.22 44.65
N ARG A 44 -4.63 -26.92 44.37
CA ARG A 44 -5.72 -26.02 43.95
C ARG A 44 -5.77 -25.78 42.44
N GLY A 45 -4.76 -26.22 41.70
CA GLY A 45 -4.60 -25.94 40.28
C GLY A 45 -4.09 -24.52 40.03
N VAL A 46 -4.56 -23.90 38.95
CA VAL A 46 -4.17 -22.53 38.59
C VAL A 46 -4.87 -21.52 39.50
N LEU A 47 -4.09 -20.66 40.16
CA LEU A 47 -4.65 -19.60 41.00
C LEU A 47 -5.32 -18.51 40.14
N PRO A 48 -6.45 -17.93 40.59
CA PRO A 48 -7.18 -16.90 39.85
C PRO A 48 -6.51 -15.53 39.90
N GLU A 49 -5.56 -15.32 40.80
CA GLU A 49 -4.83 -14.05 40.92
C GLU A 49 -3.51 -14.10 40.15
N THR A 50 -3.27 -13.05 39.35
CA THR A 50 -1.98 -12.85 38.68
C THR A 50 -1.03 -12.13 39.60
N VAL A 51 0.20 -12.61 39.69
CA VAL A 51 1.25 -11.94 40.43
C VAL A 51 1.97 -10.93 39.53
N GLY A 52 2.10 -9.70 40.04
CA GLY A 52 2.74 -8.60 39.35
C GLY A 52 4.27 -8.65 39.40
N GLU A 53 4.90 -7.55 38.97
CA GLU A 53 6.35 -7.36 39.01
C GLU A 53 6.89 -7.36 40.44
N GLY A 54 8.12 -7.87 40.62
CA GLY A 54 8.82 -7.90 41.90
C GLY A 54 9.19 -9.30 42.40
N THR A 55 9.88 -9.34 43.54
CA THR A 55 10.30 -10.58 44.20
C THR A 55 9.16 -11.13 45.05
N HIS A 56 8.72 -12.34 44.72
CA HIS A 56 7.62 -13.01 45.38
C HIS A 56 8.09 -14.33 46.00
N PHE A 57 7.36 -14.76 47.04
CA PHE A 57 7.63 -16.00 47.74
C PHE A 57 6.68 -17.09 47.24
N LEU A 58 7.24 -18.20 46.77
CA LEU A 58 6.52 -19.42 46.42
C LEU A 58 6.94 -20.55 47.35
N VAL A 59 6.07 -21.56 47.51
CA VAL A 59 6.43 -22.78 48.24
C VAL A 59 7.07 -23.76 47.24
N PRO A 60 8.38 -24.07 47.37
CA PRO A 60 9.07 -25.00 46.49
C PRO A 60 8.36 -26.35 46.53
N TRP A 61 8.20 -27.04 45.39
CA TRP A 61 7.47 -28.31 45.20
C TRP A 61 5.94 -28.22 45.15
N LEU A 62 5.33 -27.22 45.79
CA LEU A 62 3.87 -27.06 45.75
C LEU A 62 3.42 -26.13 44.62
N GLN A 63 4.15 -25.02 44.44
CA GLN A 63 3.80 -23.97 43.51
C GLN A 63 4.83 -23.86 42.38
N LYS A 64 4.35 -23.66 41.16
CA LYS A 64 5.18 -23.40 39.98
C LYS A 64 4.71 -22.11 39.29
N PRO A 65 5.58 -21.09 39.15
CA PRO A 65 5.24 -19.86 38.44
C PRO A 65 5.40 -20.08 36.94
N PHE A 66 4.42 -19.60 36.16
CA PHE A 66 4.50 -19.46 34.72
C PHE A 66 4.50 -17.98 34.38
N ILE A 67 5.60 -17.53 33.78
CA ILE A 67 5.84 -16.13 33.49
C ILE A 67 5.34 -15.83 32.07
N PHE A 68 4.52 -14.79 31.94
CA PHE A 68 3.96 -14.30 30.70
C PHE A 68 4.45 -12.89 30.42
N ASP A 69 4.93 -12.67 29.20
CA ASP A 69 5.17 -11.32 28.70
C ASP A 69 3.83 -10.65 28.36
N ILE A 70 3.53 -9.53 29.03
CA ILE A 70 2.30 -8.74 28.81
C ILE A 70 2.52 -7.59 27.82
N ARG A 71 3.72 -7.47 27.24
CA ARG A 71 4.04 -6.47 26.23
C ARG A 71 3.41 -6.83 24.89
N THR A 72 3.18 -5.81 24.09
CA THR A 72 2.66 -5.94 22.74
C THR A 72 3.70 -6.62 21.85
N ARG A 73 3.32 -7.77 21.26
CA ARG A 73 4.18 -8.53 20.35
C ARG A 73 3.62 -8.51 18.93
N PRO A 74 4.47 -8.34 17.91
CA PRO A 74 4.04 -8.40 16.52
C PRO A 74 3.90 -9.85 16.05
N HIS A 75 2.78 -10.14 15.41
CA HIS A 75 2.54 -11.42 14.73
C HIS A 75 2.12 -11.18 13.30
N THR A 76 2.70 -11.94 12.38
CA THR A 76 2.38 -11.89 10.96
C THR A 76 1.98 -13.27 10.48
N PHE A 77 0.91 -13.33 9.70
CA PHE A 77 0.52 -14.57 9.02
C PHE A 77 -0.10 -14.24 7.66
N ALA A 78 0.01 -15.20 6.75
CA ALA A 78 -0.55 -15.12 5.42
C ALA A 78 -1.77 -16.04 5.31
N SER A 79 -2.77 -15.59 4.56
CA SER A 79 -3.99 -16.32 4.29
C SER A 79 -4.36 -16.23 2.82
N ASN A 80 -4.68 -17.37 2.23
CA ASN A 80 -5.30 -17.42 0.91
C ASN A 80 -6.82 -17.40 1.08
N SER A 81 -7.47 -16.36 0.57
CA SER A 81 -8.91 -16.11 0.69
C SER A 81 -9.55 -15.94 -0.68
N GLY A 82 -10.80 -16.39 -0.81
CA GLY A 82 -11.61 -16.14 -2.01
C GLY A 82 -12.40 -14.85 -1.85
N THR A 83 -12.43 -14.03 -2.90
CA THR A 83 -13.26 -12.82 -2.99
C THR A 83 -14.70 -13.16 -3.44
N LYS A 84 -15.58 -12.15 -3.41
CA LYS A 84 -16.97 -12.29 -3.87
C LYS A 84 -17.09 -12.70 -5.34
N ASP A 85 -16.14 -12.29 -6.17
CA ASP A 85 -16.02 -12.62 -7.58
C ASP A 85 -15.24 -13.92 -7.85
N LEU A 86 -15.06 -14.75 -6.81
CA LEU A 86 -14.39 -16.06 -6.87
C LEU A 86 -12.93 -15.98 -7.30
N GLN A 87 -12.25 -14.86 -7.02
CA GLN A 87 -10.82 -14.72 -7.23
C GLN A 87 -10.05 -15.08 -5.97
N MET A 88 -8.94 -15.79 -6.15
CA MET A 88 -8.05 -16.15 -5.05
C MET A 88 -7.06 -15.01 -4.80
N VAL A 89 -7.02 -14.55 -3.55
CA VAL A 89 -6.13 -13.48 -3.09
C VAL A 89 -5.29 -13.97 -1.92
N ASN A 90 -3.98 -13.71 -1.99
CA ASN A 90 -3.07 -13.96 -0.90
C ASN A 90 -2.89 -12.66 -0.10
N LEU A 91 -3.36 -12.66 1.14
CA LEU A 91 -3.25 -11.52 2.05
C LEU A 91 -2.30 -11.86 3.19
N THR A 92 -1.41 -10.93 3.51
CA THR A 92 -0.61 -10.96 4.74
C THR A 92 -1.16 -9.94 5.71
N LEU A 93 -1.45 -10.39 6.92
CA LEU A 93 -1.93 -9.54 8.02
C LEU A 93 -0.83 -9.43 9.09
N ARG A 94 -0.60 -8.21 9.56
CA ARG A 94 0.21 -7.92 10.74
C ARG A 94 -0.71 -7.53 11.88
N LEU A 95 -0.51 -8.18 13.01
CA LEU A 95 -1.19 -7.94 14.27
C LEU A 95 -0.19 -7.46 15.31
N LEU A 96 -0.62 -6.53 16.14
CA LEU A 96 0.03 -6.21 17.41
C LEU A 96 -0.91 -6.68 18.51
N SER A 97 -0.49 -7.68 19.29
CA SER A 97 -1.33 -8.32 20.30
C SER A 97 -0.64 -8.38 21.66
N ARG A 98 -1.45 -8.28 22.72
CA ARG A 98 -1.05 -8.51 24.10
C ARG A 98 -2.17 -9.24 24.84
N PRO A 99 -1.85 -10.07 25.85
CA PRO A 99 -2.87 -10.76 26.62
C PRO A 99 -3.59 -9.78 27.57
N ASP A 100 -4.86 -10.04 27.88
CA ASP A 100 -5.52 -9.33 28.96
C ASP A 100 -4.97 -9.82 30.30
N VAL A 101 -4.32 -8.88 30.97
CA VAL A 101 -3.72 -9.00 32.28
C VAL A 101 -4.66 -9.57 33.34
N THR A 102 -5.94 -9.20 33.31
CA THR A 102 -6.91 -9.62 34.33
C THR A 102 -7.36 -11.07 34.17
N HIS A 103 -7.29 -11.60 32.95
CA HIS A 103 -7.77 -12.93 32.58
C HIS A 103 -6.63 -13.90 32.21
N LEU A 104 -5.37 -13.57 32.51
CA LEU A 104 -4.21 -14.43 32.26
C LEU A 104 -4.37 -15.88 32.79
N PRO A 105 -4.96 -16.14 33.98
CA PRO A 105 -5.16 -17.52 34.44
C PRO A 105 -6.11 -18.31 33.55
N THR A 106 -7.16 -17.66 33.03
CA THR A 106 -8.11 -18.24 32.08
C THR A 106 -7.43 -18.52 30.73
N ILE A 107 -6.57 -17.61 30.27
CA ILE A 107 -5.78 -17.80 29.05
C ILE A 107 -4.86 -19.01 29.22
N PHE A 108 -4.11 -19.08 30.32
CA PHE A 108 -3.19 -20.20 30.58
C PHE A 108 -3.90 -21.56 30.65
N THR A 109 -5.06 -21.62 31.30
CA THR A 109 -5.82 -22.88 31.44
C THR A 109 -6.48 -23.34 30.14
N SER A 110 -6.98 -22.42 29.32
CA SER A 110 -7.70 -22.76 28.08
C SER A 110 -6.78 -22.91 26.87
N LEU A 111 -5.73 -22.08 26.78
CA LEU A 111 -4.90 -21.92 25.58
C LEU A 111 -3.46 -22.40 25.80
N GLY A 112 -2.98 -22.36 27.04
CA GLY A 112 -1.60 -22.69 27.40
C GLY A 112 -0.67 -21.48 27.35
N THR A 113 0.64 -21.74 27.31
CA THR A 113 1.68 -20.71 27.21
C THR A 113 1.76 -20.10 25.81
N GLU A 114 1.47 -20.90 24.77
CA GLU A 114 1.54 -20.55 23.34
C GLU A 114 0.16 -20.10 22.81
N TYR A 115 -0.50 -19.20 23.53
CA TYR A 115 -1.86 -18.77 23.19
C TYR A 115 -1.90 -17.96 21.88
N ASP A 116 -0.86 -17.19 21.61
CA ASP A 116 -0.69 -16.30 20.45
C ASP A 116 -0.48 -17.10 19.15
N GLU A 117 0.46 -18.05 19.14
CA GLU A 117 0.77 -18.86 17.95
C GLU A 117 -0.39 -19.77 17.55
N LYS A 118 -1.16 -20.26 18.53
CA LYS A 118 -2.25 -21.20 18.28
C LYS A 118 -3.54 -20.51 17.83
N VAL A 119 -3.91 -19.39 18.47
CA VAL A 119 -5.23 -18.77 18.25
C VAL A 119 -5.20 -17.67 17.22
N LEU A 120 -4.18 -16.80 17.19
CA LEU A 120 -4.17 -15.64 16.29
C LEU A 120 -4.26 -16.04 14.82
N PRO A 121 -3.54 -17.07 14.32
CA PRO A 121 -3.70 -17.50 12.92
C PRO A 121 -5.07 -18.12 12.66
N SER A 122 -5.67 -18.79 13.64
CA SER A 122 -6.99 -19.43 13.50
C SER A 122 -8.09 -18.38 13.33
N ILE A 123 -8.22 -17.47 14.30
CA ILE A 123 -9.21 -16.38 14.24
C ILE A 123 -8.93 -15.43 13.07
N GLY A 124 -7.65 -15.21 12.78
CA GLY A 124 -7.20 -14.38 11.68
C GLY A 124 -7.67 -14.90 10.34
N ASN A 125 -7.42 -16.18 10.06
CA ASN A 125 -7.85 -16.84 8.83
C ASN A 125 -9.38 -16.89 8.72
N GLU A 126 -10.10 -17.12 9.82
CA GLU A 126 -11.56 -17.13 9.85
C GLU A 126 -12.13 -15.75 9.46
N VAL A 127 -11.68 -14.69 10.14
CA VAL A 127 -12.16 -13.32 9.92
C VAL A 127 -11.77 -12.80 8.54
N LEU A 128 -10.53 -13.04 8.11
CA LEU A 128 -10.08 -12.65 6.76
C LEU A 128 -10.98 -13.28 5.69
N LYS A 129 -11.23 -14.59 5.75
CA LYS A 129 -12.10 -15.26 4.78
C LYS A 129 -13.53 -14.73 4.81
N SER A 130 -14.06 -14.45 6.00
CA SER A 130 -15.43 -13.93 6.16
C SER A 130 -15.59 -12.51 5.59
N VAL A 131 -14.62 -11.61 5.84
CA VAL A 131 -14.69 -10.23 5.36
C VAL A 131 -14.34 -10.14 3.88
N VAL A 132 -13.27 -10.79 3.44
CA VAL A 132 -12.81 -10.74 2.04
C VAL A 132 -13.86 -11.31 1.09
N ALA A 133 -14.61 -12.34 1.49
CA ALA A 133 -15.69 -12.91 0.68
C ALA A 133 -16.86 -11.94 0.39
N GLN A 134 -16.97 -10.82 1.12
CA GLN A 134 -18.02 -9.83 0.93
C GLN A 134 -17.65 -8.76 -0.13
N PHE A 135 -16.35 -8.65 -0.45
CA PHE A 135 -15.81 -7.65 -1.36
C PHE A 135 -15.33 -8.27 -2.67
N ASN A 136 -15.41 -7.51 -3.75
CA ASN A 136 -14.79 -7.88 -5.03
C ASN A 136 -13.27 -7.62 -5.00
N ALA A 137 -12.51 -8.33 -5.83
CA ALA A 137 -11.06 -8.12 -5.96
C ALA A 137 -10.70 -6.65 -6.23
N ASP A 138 -11.40 -5.97 -7.14
CA ASP A 138 -11.15 -4.55 -7.45
C ASP A 138 -11.33 -3.62 -6.22
N GLN A 139 -12.32 -3.90 -5.36
CA GLN A 139 -12.62 -3.12 -4.16
C GLN A 139 -11.56 -3.29 -3.06
N LEU A 140 -10.94 -4.47 -2.97
CA LEU A 140 -9.86 -4.71 -2.02
C LEU A 140 -8.63 -3.84 -2.33
N LEU A 141 -8.46 -3.43 -3.59
CA LEU A 141 -7.40 -2.53 -4.01
C LEU A 141 -7.78 -1.06 -3.81
N THR A 142 -8.99 -0.65 -4.23
CA THR A 142 -9.42 0.76 -4.19
C THR A 142 -9.86 1.23 -2.81
N GLU A 143 -10.57 0.39 -2.06
CA GLU A 143 -11.19 0.71 -0.75
C GLU A 143 -10.47 0.02 0.41
N ARG A 144 -9.17 -0.24 0.24
CA ARG A 144 -8.32 -0.92 1.24
C ARG A 144 -8.43 -0.35 2.66
N PRO A 145 -8.49 0.98 2.90
CA PRO A 145 -8.66 1.51 4.26
C PRO A 145 -9.99 1.10 4.90
N HIS A 146 -11.07 1.03 4.12
CA HIS A 146 -12.39 0.62 4.59
C HIS A 146 -12.40 -0.86 4.97
N VAL A 147 -11.86 -1.72 4.11
CA VAL A 147 -11.73 -3.15 4.38
C VAL A 147 -10.85 -3.41 5.60
N SER A 148 -9.73 -2.69 5.74
CA SER A 148 -8.83 -2.83 6.89
C SER A 148 -9.52 -2.46 8.21
N ALA A 149 -10.38 -1.43 8.23
CA ALA A 149 -11.15 -1.06 9.40
C ALA A 149 -12.16 -2.15 9.78
N LEU A 150 -12.88 -2.71 8.79
CA LEU A 150 -13.82 -3.81 9.03
C LEU A 150 -13.14 -5.08 9.54
N VAL A 151 -12.00 -5.45 8.96
CA VAL A 151 -11.20 -6.59 9.43
C VAL A 151 -10.74 -6.36 10.87
N ARG A 152 -10.25 -5.16 11.19
CA ARG A 152 -9.82 -4.81 12.55
C ARG A 152 -10.96 -4.97 13.55
N ASP A 153 -12.13 -4.39 13.27
CA ASP A 153 -13.26 -4.41 14.21
C ASP A 153 -13.81 -5.83 14.39
N ALA A 154 -13.86 -6.62 13.32
CA ALA A 154 -14.25 -8.03 13.39
C ALA A 154 -13.24 -8.87 14.20
N LEU A 155 -11.95 -8.66 13.98
CA LEU A 155 -10.89 -9.39 14.68
C LEU A 155 -10.81 -9.01 16.15
N ILE A 156 -10.99 -7.73 16.51
CA ILE A 156 -11.07 -7.27 17.91
C ILE A 156 -12.23 -7.95 18.64
N ARG A 157 -13.41 -8.02 18.01
CA ARG A 157 -14.56 -8.73 18.61
C ARG A 157 -14.24 -10.20 18.87
N ARG A 158 -13.64 -10.88 17.90
CA ARG A 158 -13.30 -12.30 18.02
C ARG A 158 -12.19 -12.55 19.04
N ALA A 159 -11.17 -11.69 19.09
CA ALA A 159 -10.05 -11.82 20.02
C ALA A 159 -10.49 -11.59 21.49
N ARG A 160 -11.51 -10.76 21.71
CA ARG A 160 -12.09 -10.55 23.05
C ARG A 160 -12.61 -11.85 23.67
N ASP A 161 -13.22 -12.74 22.87
CA ASP A 161 -13.72 -14.02 23.37
C ASP A 161 -12.62 -14.90 23.99
N PHE A 162 -11.38 -14.70 23.55
CA PHE A 162 -10.19 -15.40 24.04
C PHE A 162 -9.36 -14.56 25.03
N HIS A 163 -9.88 -13.41 25.46
CA HIS A 163 -9.18 -12.48 26.35
C HIS A 163 -7.84 -11.96 25.79
N ILE A 164 -7.72 -11.85 24.47
CA ILE A 164 -6.54 -11.27 23.80
C ILE A 164 -6.90 -9.87 23.34
N VAL A 165 -6.05 -8.90 23.67
CA VAL A 165 -6.19 -7.50 23.24
C VAL A 165 -5.35 -7.28 22.00
N LEU A 166 -5.97 -6.72 20.96
CA LEU A 166 -5.30 -6.30 19.74
C LEU A 166 -5.14 -4.78 19.77
N ASP A 167 -3.89 -4.30 19.76
CA ASP A 167 -3.59 -2.87 19.76
C ASP A 167 -3.65 -2.30 18.33
N ASP A 168 -3.21 -3.08 17.33
CA ASP A 168 -3.22 -2.68 15.91
C ASP A 168 -3.38 -3.89 14.99
N VAL A 169 -4.06 -3.69 13.86
CA VAL A 169 -4.31 -4.69 12.83
C VAL A 169 -4.17 -4.03 11.47
N ALA A 170 -3.21 -4.50 10.68
CA ALA A 170 -2.93 -3.93 9.36
C ALA A 170 -2.69 -5.03 8.33
N ILE A 171 -3.38 -4.93 7.19
CA ILE A 171 -3.02 -5.70 6.00
C ILE A 171 -1.68 -5.13 5.52
N THR A 172 -0.67 -5.97 5.29
CA THR A 172 0.66 -5.53 4.82
C THR A 172 0.81 -5.77 3.33
N HIS A 173 0.69 -7.03 2.93
CA HIS A 173 0.82 -7.45 1.54
C HIS A 173 -0.50 -8.01 1.02
N LEU A 174 -0.84 -7.66 -0.22
CA LEU A 174 -1.98 -8.20 -0.93
C LEU A 174 -1.52 -8.53 -2.34
N SER A 175 -1.65 -9.81 -2.71
CA SER A 175 -1.23 -10.33 -4.00
C SER A 175 -2.37 -11.11 -4.66
N TYR A 176 -2.55 -10.89 -5.95
CA TYR A 176 -3.50 -11.60 -6.79
C TYR A 176 -2.79 -12.68 -7.60
N GLY A 177 -3.54 -13.63 -8.16
CA GLY A 177 -3.02 -14.53 -9.18
C GLY A 177 -2.38 -13.75 -10.35
N VAL A 178 -1.36 -14.35 -10.98
CA VAL A 178 -0.63 -13.73 -12.09
C VAL A 178 -1.55 -13.45 -13.28
N GLU A 179 -2.51 -14.33 -13.57
CA GLU A 179 -3.46 -14.12 -14.66
C GLU A 179 -4.39 -12.93 -14.40
N PHE A 180 -4.88 -12.77 -13.16
CA PHE A 180 -5.76 -11.67 -12.79
C PHE A 180 -5.03 -10.33 -12.88
N SER A 181 -3.81 -10.27 -12.34
CA SER A 181 -2.97 -9.06 -12.41
C SER A 181 -2.72 -8.62 -13.85
N SER A 182 -2.40 -9.57 -14.74
CA SER A 182 -2.23 -9.29 -16.17
C SER A 182 -3.54 -8.85 -16.85
N ALA A 183 -4.67 -9.44 -16.48
CA ALA A 183 -5.97 -9.06 -17.04
C ALA A 183 -6.38 -7.64 -16.61
N VAL A 184 -6.14 -7.27 -15.35
CA VAL A 184 -6.41 -5.90 -14.84
C VAL A 184 -5.52 -4.88 -15.54
N GLU A 185 -4.24 -5.17 -15.72
CA GLU A 185 -3.31 -4.30 -16.45
C GLU A 185 -3.77 -4.11 -17.90
N LYS A 186 -4.11 -5.19 -18.61
CA LYS A 186 -4.65 -5.11 -19.98
C LYS A 186 -5.95 -4.30 -20.05
N LYS A 187 -6.85 -4.47 -19.08
CA LYS A 187 -8.09 -3.68 -18.99
C LYS A 187 -7.80 -2.20 -18.76
N GLN A 188 -6.82 -1.86 -17.93
CA GLN A 188 -6.40 -0.47 -17.71
C GLN A 188 -5.80 0.13 -18.98
N VAL A 189 -4.93 -0.60 -19.68
CA VAL A 189 -4.36 -0.14 -20.96
C VAL A 189 -5.46 0.09 -22.00
N ALA A 190 -6.38 -0.87 -22.17
CA ALA A 190 -7.50 -0.73 -23.10
C ALA A 190 -8.42 0.44 -22.74
N GLN A 191 -8.68 0.66 -21.44
CA GLN A 191 -9.49 1.79 -20.99
C GLN A 191 -8.81 3.14 -21.24
N GLN A 192 -7.49 3.22 -20.99
CA GLN A 192 -6.70 4.42 -21.29
C GLN A 192 -6.64 4.69 -22.80
N GLU A 193 -6.49 3.66 -23.62
CA GLU A 193 -6.50 3.77 -25.08
C GLU A 193 -7.86 4.21 -25.63
N ALA A 194 -8.95 3.67 -25.07
CA ALA A 194 -10.30 4.10 -25.41
C ALA A 194 -10.52 5.57 -25.04
N GLU A 195 -10.08 6.00 -23.85
CA GLU A 195 -10.21 7.39 -23.42
C GLU A 195 -9.38 8.34 -24.28
N ARG A 196 -8.14 7.95 -24.63
CA ARG A 196 -7.29 8.67 -25.58
C ARG A 196 -7.95 8.79 -26.95
N SER A 197 -8.57 7.72 -27.44
CA SER A 197 -9.25 7.70 -28.73
C SER A 197 -10.46 8.63 -28.74
N LYS A 198 -11.26 8.65 -27.65
CA LYS A 198 -12.35 9.62 -27.49
C LYS A 198 -11.83 11.05 -27.51
N PHE A 199 -10.73 11.33 -26.81
CA PHE A 199 -10.11 12.66 -26.80
C PHE A 199 -9.60 13.07 -28.19
N LEU A 200 -9.00 12.13 -28.94
CA LEU A 200 -8.55 12.37 -30.32
C LEU A 200 -9.73 12.72 -31.24
N VAL A 201 -10.83 11.96 -31.17
CA VAL A 201 -12.04 12.22 -31.95
C VAL A 201 -12.64 13.57 -31.57
N ALA A 202 -12.78 13.85 -30.28
CA ALA A 202 -13.30 15.14 -29.79
C ALA A 202 -12.42 16.30 -30.28
N ARG A 203 -11.09 16.16 -30.22
CA ARG A 203 -10.16 17.16 -30.76
C ARG A 203 -10.34 17.36 -32.26
N ALA A 204 -10.43 16.27 -33.03
CA ALA A 204 -10.64 16.33 -34.48
C ALA A 204 -12.00 16.99 -34.84
N GLU A 205 -13.04 16.76 -34.05
CA GLU A 205 -14.32 17.46 -34.22
C GLU A 205 -14.22 18.95 -33.94
N GLN A 206 -13.53 19.34 -32.87
CA GLN A 206 -13.29 20.75 -32.54
C GLN A 206 -12.45 21.45 -33.61
N GLU A 207 -11.39 20.80 -34.10
CA GLU A 207 -10.56 21.32 -35.20
C GLU A 207 -11.37 21.48 -36.49
N ARG A 208 -12.25 20.52 -36.82
CA ARG A 208 -13.16 20.63 -37.96
C ARG A 208 -14.13 21.80 -37.81
N ARG A 209 -14.77 21.94 -36.65
CA ARG A 209 -15.69 23.05 -36.37
C ARG A 209 -14.97 24.40 -36.47
N ALA A 210 -13.76 24.49 -35.89
CA ALA A 210 -12.93 25.69 -35.99
C ALA A 210 -12.55 26.03 -37.44
N ALA A 211 -12.27 25.03 -38.28
CA ALA A 211 -11.98 25.24 -39.70
C ALA A 211 -13.20 25.74 -40.48
N VAL A 212 -14.39 25.19 -40.24
CA VAL A 212 -15.64 25.66 -40.87
C VAL A 212 -15.94 27.10 -40.45
N ILE A 213 -15.91 27.40 -39.15
CA ILE A 213 -16.14 28.75 -38.63
C ILE A 213 -15.13 29.73 -39.22
N ARG A 214 -13.85 29.34 -39.36
CA ARG A 214 -12.83 30.18 -39.98
C ARG A 214 -13.12 30.43 -41.45
N ALA A 215 -13.48 29.41 -42.21
CA ALA A 215 -13.81 29.55 -43.64
C ALA A 215 -15.08 30.40 -43.87
N GLU A 216 -16.10 30.24 -43.03
CA GLU A 216 -17.30 31.08 -43.03
C GLU A 216 -16.96 32.53 -42.70
N GLY A 217 -16.16 32.75 -41.65
CA GLY A 217 -15.68 34.08 -41.26
C GLY A 217 -14.83 34.74 -42.35
N GLU A 218 -13.96 33.98 -43.02
CA GLU A 218 -13.18 34.47 -44.17
C GLU A 218 -14.07 34.80 -45.38
N SER A 219 -15.09 33.97 -45.66
CA SER A 219 -16.03 34.22 -46.76
C SER A 219 -16.88 35.47 -46.50
N GLU A 220 -17.39 35.63 -45.28
CA GLU A 220 -18.18 36.78 -44.88
C GLU A 220 -17.32 38.05 -44.86
N ALA A 221 -16.10 37.97 -44.32
CA ALA A 221 -15.13 39.07 -44.39
C ALA A 221 -14.79 39.44 -45.84
N ALA A 222 -14.55 38.47 -46.72
CA ALA A 222 -14.26 38.73 -48.13
C ALA A 222 -15.44 39.39 -48.87
N LYS A 223 -16.68 38.98 -48.58
CA LYS A 223 -17.88 39.65 -49.11
C LYS A 223 -17.97 41.09 -48.65
N LEU A 224 -17.82 41.34 -47.34
CA LEU A 224 -17.85 42.69 -46.78
C LEU A 224 -16.74 43.58 -47.35
N ILE A 225 -15.53 43.06 -47.51
CA ILE A 225 -14.42 43.78 -48.14
C ILE A 225 -14.73 44.06 -49.62
N SER A 226 -15.27 43.10 -50.35
CA SER A 226 -15.65 43.26 -51.77
C SER A 226 -16.71 44.35 -51.94
N ASP A 227 -17.75 44.33 -51.11
CA ASP A 227 -18.82 45.32 -51.12
C ASP A 227 -18.27 46.72 -50.76
N ALA A 228 -17.44 46.81 -49.72
CA ALA A 228 -16.80 48.05 -49.31
C ALA A 228 -15.85 48.61 -50.39
N THR A 229 -15.08 47.75 -51.07
CA THR A 229 -14.15 48.14 -52.14
C THR A 229 -14.91 48.58 -53.40
N SER A 230 -16.02 47.92 -53.71
CA SER A 230 -16.92 48.31 -54.80
C SER A 230 -17.50 49.72 -54.59
N ALA A 231 -17.82 50.07 -53.33
CA ALA A 231 -18.31 51.40 -52.97
C ALA A 231 -17.22 52.48 -52.90
N ALA A 232 -16.01 52.13 -52.43
CA ALA A 232 -14.91 53.09 -52.19
C ALA A 232 -13.94 53.28 -53.39
N GLY A 233 -14.03 52.45 -54.44
CA GLY A 233 -13.21 52.54 -55.65
C GLY A 233 -11.83 51.84 -55.58
N THR A 234 -11.11 51.80 -56.71
CA THR A 234 -9.87 51.01 -56.87
C THR A 234 -8.65 51.52 -56.10
N GLY A 235 -8.68 52.75 -55.58
CA GLY A 235 -7.54 53.37 -54.90
C GLY A 235 -7.07 52.63 -53.64
N LEU A 236 -7.99 51.98 -52.90
CA LEU A 236 -7.63 51.19 -51.72
C LEU A 236 -6.79 49.95 -52.08
N LEU A 237 -7.12 49.31 -53.21
CA LEU A 237 -6.41 48.13 -53.69
C LEU A 237 -4.98 48.48 -54.16
N GLU A 238 -4.81 49.64 -54.81
CA GLU A 238 -3.50 50.15 -55.20
C GLU A 238 -2.63 50.49 -53.99
N LEU A 239 -3.19 51.14 -52.97
CA LEU A 239 -2.46 51.44 -51.73
C LEU A 239 -2.01 50.15 -51.03
N ARG A 240 -2.88 49.14 -50.91
CA ARG A 240 -2.52 47.83 -50.36
C ARG A 240 -1.45 47.11 -51.18
N ARG A 241 -1.49 47.24 -52.51
CA ARG A 241 -0.48 46.67 -53.40
C ARG A 241 0.89 47.32 -53.20
N ILE A 242 0.93 48.64 -52.96
CA ILE A 242 2.16 49.38 -52.63
C ILE A 242 2.68 48.96 -51.25
N GLU A 243 1.81 48.83 -50.24
CA GLU A 243 2.19 48.35 -48.90
C GLU A 243 2.78 46.94 -48.93
N ALA A 244 2.11 46.00 -49.60
CA ALA A 244 2.60 44.62 -49.76
C ALA A 244 3.93 44.58 -50.52
N ALA A 245 4.08 45.38 -51.58
CA ALA A 245 5.35 45.50 -52.31
C ALA A 245 6.47 46.03 -51.41
N ARG A 246 6.18 47.02 -50.55
CA ARG A 246 7.13 47.55 -49.57
C ARG A 246 7.52 46.48 -48.54
N GLU A 247 6.56 45.72 -48.03
CA GLU A 247 6.81 44.66 -47.05
C GLU A 247 7.65 43.53 -47.66
N ILE A 248 7.29 43.04 -48.86
CA ILE A 248 8.07 42.04 -49.60
C ILE A 248 9.49 42.55 -49.86
N ALA A 249 9.65 43.81 -50.27
CA ALA A 249 10.98 44.40 -50.48
C ALA A 249 11.81 44.44 -49.18
N THR A 250 11.18 44.72 -48.04
CA THR A 250 11.86 44.71 -46.74
C THR A 250 12.19 43.32 -46.20
N THR A 251 11.41 42.28 -46.53
CA THR A 251 11.75 40.90 -46.17
C THR A 251 12.85 40.35 -47.08
N LEU A 252 12.78 40.63 -48.39
CA LEU A 252 13.83 40.26 -49.36
C LEU A 252 15.18 40.89 -49.02
N SER A 253 15.22 42.17 -48.64
CA SER A 253 16.46 42.86 -48.29
C SER A 253 17.14 42.33 -47.03
N LYS A 254 16.39 41.64 -46.16
CA LYS A 254 16.89 41.03 -44.91
C LYS A 254 17.29 39.57 -45.08
N SER A 255 16.80 38.86 -46.09
CA SER A 255 17.16 37.47 -46.37
C SER A 255 18.46 37.37 -47.18
N PRO A 256 19.50 36.64 -46.71
CA PRO A 256 20.83 36.60 -47.36
C PRO A 256 20.91 35.73 -48.63
N ASN A 257 19.81 35.09 -49.06
CA ASN A 257 19.79 34.12 -50.17
C ASN A 257 18.82 34.53 -51.30
N VAL A 258 18.93 35.78 -51.77
CA VAL A 258 18.06 36.33 -52.82
C VAL A 258 18.89 36.58 -54.07
N VAL A 259 18.59 35.85 -55.14
CA VAL A 259 19.20 36.04 -56.48
C VAL A 259 18.24 36.85 -57.34
N TYR A 260 18.68 38.03 -57.78
CA TYR A 260 17.91 38.87 -58.69
C TYR A 260 18.07 38.35 -60.12
N LEU A 261 16.98 37.83 -60.70
CA LEU A 261 16.93 37.47 -62.12
C LEU A 261 16.44 38.68 -62.92
N PRO A 262 17.26 39.30 -63.78
CA PRO A 262 16.77 40.36 -64.68
C PRO A 262 15.85 39.73 -65.73
N GLY A 263 14.60 40.22 -65.79
CA GLY A 263 13.61 39.76 -66.75
C GLY A 263 14.05 40.10 -68.18
N GLY A 264 14.38 39.07 -68.96
CA GLY A 264 14.72 39.25 -70.38
C GLY A 264 15.55 38.12 -71.01
N ASN A 265 16.29 37.32 -70.24
CA ASN A 265 17.12 36.24 -70.79
C ASN A 265 16.64 34.85 -70.36
N ASN A 266 16.36 34.02 -71.35
CA ASN A 266 15.99 32.62 -71.21
C ASN A 266 17.19 31.81 -70.70
N MET A 267 17.27 31.53 -69.40
CA MET A 267 18.31 30.66 -68.84
C MET A 267 17.85 29.20 -68.90
N LEU A 268 18.58 28.40 -69.67
CA LEU A 268 18.48 26.94 -69.69
C LEU A 268 19.05 26.41 -68.36
N LEU A 269 18.18 26.13 -67.39
CA LEU A 269 18.56 25.43 -66.17
C LEU A 269 18.85 23.97 -66.53
N GLY A 270 20.14 23.62 -66.62
CA GLY A 270 20.60 22.25 -66.86
C GLY A 270 20.31 21.36 -65.66
N ILE A 271 19.11 20.78 -65.63
CA ILE A 271 18.78 19.67 -64.73
C ILE A 271 19.36 18.41 -65.37
N ASN A 272 20.40 17.82 -64.77
CA ASN A 272 20.99 16.56 -65.21
C ASN A 272 20.13 15.39 -64.68
N PRO A 273 19.41 14.62 -65.51
CA PRO A 273 18.67 13.45 -65.07
C PRO A 273 19.54 12.21 -65.33
N THR A 274 20.42 11.86 -64.39
CA THR A 274 21.06 10.54 -64.40
C THR A 274 21.23 10.01 -62.99
N GLY A 275 20.37 9.05 -62.66
CA GLY A 275 20.35 8.33 -61.41
C GLY A 275 19.20 7.33 -61.38
N MET A 276 19.05 6.54 -62.45
CA MET A 276 18.29 5.29 -62.35
C MET A 276 19.03 4.37 -61.36
N VAL A 277 18.35 3.96 -60.29
CA VAL A 277 18.64 2.68 -59.64
C VAL A 277 17.43 1.80 -59.88
N GLN A 278 17.64 0.83 -60.76
CA GLN A 278 16.79 -0.31 -61.03
C GLN A 278 17.17 -1.44 -60.07
N GLY A 279 16.16 -2.09 -59.48
CA GLY A 279 16.20 -3.49 -59.02
C GLY A 279 16.47 -3.74 -57.54
N ARG A 280 15.43 -3.99 -56.74
CA ARG A 280 14.84 -5.31 -56.46
C ARG A 280 13.60 -5.15 -55.59
#